data_AF-D5CUI0-F1
#
_entry.id   AF-D5CUI0-F1
#
_cell.length_a   1.000
_cell.length_b   1.000
_cell.length_c   1.000
_cell.angle_alpha   90.00
_cell.angle_beta   90.00
_cell.angle_gamma   90.00
#
_symmetry.space_group_name_H-M   'P 1'
#
loop_
_entity.id
_entity.type
_entity.pdbx_description
1 polymer ?
#
loop_
_entity_poly.entity_id
_entity_poly.type
_entity_poly.pdbx_seq_one_letter_code
_entity_poly.pdbx_strand_id
1 'polypeptide(L)'
;MKYPNLNTFAAWFFMLQTLAMGWVAAAGNILLELLGVSTHEGDIPGRLVGALLLLLIVYLVWHFLHGLPPHGKPGGNGYKIGHRVLLLGNLLASLLFVFHFFAPGIESYNTHLVLYTFTTSFGYFAMGCFAIGFSLIYQSALPQEEKR
;
A
#
# COMPACT_ATOMS: atom_id res chain seq x y z
N MET A 1 -5.68 -18.60 5.96
CA MET A 1 -4.69 -17.52 6.18
C MET A 1 -4.91 -17.00 7.59
N LYS A 2 -3.84 -16.74 8.36
CA LYS A 2 -3.95 -16.51 9.82
C LYS A 2 -4.51 -15.14 10.17
N TYR A 3 -4.24 -14.09 9.37
CA TYR A 3 -4.65 -12.70 9.65
C TYR A 3 -5.19 -11.97 8.40
N PRO A 4 -6.43 -12.23 7.97
CA PRO A 4 -7.01 -11.62 6.76
C PRO A 4 -7.22 -10.11 6.89
N ASN A 5 -7.69 -9.64 8.05
CA ASN A 5 -7.96 -8.21 8.29
C ASN A 5 -6.67 -7.37 8.27
N LEU A 6 -5.57 -7.89 8.82
CA LEU A 6 -4.27 -7.22 8.78
C LEU A 6 -3.74 -7.12 7.35
N ASN A 7 -3.98 -8.13 6.52
CA ASN A 7 -3.57 -8.11 5.12
C ASN A 7 -4.35 -7.10 4.29
N THR A 8 -5.66 -6.99 4.51
CA THR A 8 -6.50 -5.95 3.87
C THR A 8 -6.12 -4.56 4.38
N PHE A 9 -5.82 -4.42 5.67
CA PHE A 9 -5.31 -3.17 6.25
C PHE A 9 -4.01 -2.72 5.59
N ALA A 10 -3.03 -3.62 5.51
CA ALA A 10 -1.77 -3.35 4.83
C ALA A 10 -1.98 -2.97 3.36
N ALA A 11 -2.92 -3.62 2.67
CA ALA A 11 -3.24 -3.30 1.27
C ALA A 11 -3.78 -1.89 1.12
N TRP A 12 -4.69 -1.44 2.00
CA TRP A 12 -5.17 -0.06 1.97
C TRP A 12 -4.07 0.96 2.20
N PHE A 13 -3.23 0.73 3.21
CA PHE A 13 -2.10 1.59 3.48
C PHE A 13 -1.15 1.66 2.28
N PHE A 14 -0.66 0.52 1.80
CA PHE A 14 0.34 0.47 0.74
C PHE A 14 -0.20 0.94 -0.61
N MET A 15 -1.47 0.69 -0.91
CA MET A 15 -2.12 1.18 -2.12
C MET A 15 -2.17 2.71 -2.15
N LEU A 16 -2.67 3.33 -1.07
CA LEU A 16 -2.72 4.79 -0.96
C LEU A 16 -1.31 5.39 -0.93
N GLN A 17 -0.37 4.77 -0.22
CA GLN A 17 1.02 5.19 -0.18
C GLN A 17 1.68 5.15 -1.56
N THR A 18 1.35 4.14 -2.38
CA THR A 18 1.92 3.97 -3.72
C THR A 18 1.28 4.93 -4.72
N LEU A 19 -0.04 5.15 -4.65
CA LEU A 19 -0.77 6.04 -5.55
C LEU A 19 -0.51 7.53 -5.27
N ALA A 20 -0.50 7.92 -4.00
CA ALA A 20 -0.45 9.31 -3.57
C ALA A 20 0.90 9.68 -2.95
N MET A 21 1.97 8.96 -3.30
CA MET A 21 3.27 9.09 -2.64
C MET A 21 3.79 10.54 -2.53
N GLY A 22 3.68 11.32 -3.62
CA GLY A 22 4.09 12.73 -3.63
C GLY A 22 3.25 13.58 -2.68
N TRP A 23 1.94 13.39 -2.66
CA TRP A 23 1.02 14.09 -1.75
C TRP A 23 1.26 13.73 -0.28
N VAL A 24 1.55 12.45 -0.02
CA VAL A 24 1.88 11.98 1.33
C VAL A 24 3.17 12.65 1.81
N ALA A 25 4.21 12.69 0.98
CA ALA A 25 5.47 13.37 1.31
C ALA A 25 5.27 14.87 1.54
N ALA A 26 4.47 15.54 0.68
CA ALA A 26 4.16 16.95 0.82
C ALA A 26 3.40 17.25 2.13
N ALA A 27 2.43 16.42 2.51
CA ALA A 27 1.73 16.56 3.79
C ALA A 27 2.68 16.42 4.99
N GLY A 28 3.66 15.51 4.91
CA GLY A 28 4.70 15.37 5.93
C GLY A 28 5.63 16.59 6.01
N ASN A 29 6.06 17.14 4.87
CA ASN A 29 6.85 18.37 4.82
C ASN A 29 6.09 19.55 5.44
N ILE A 30 4.83 19.76 5.07
CA ILE A 30 4.00 20.84 5.64
C ILE A 30 3.93 20.72 7.16
N LEU A 31 3.72 19.51 7.70
CA LEU A 31 3.67 19.33 9.15
C LEU A 31 5.02 19.62 9.81
N LEU A 32 6.13 19.18 9.20
CA LEU A 32 7.47 19.45 9.72
C LEU A 32 7.82 20.94 9.68
N GLU A 33 7.47 21.64 8.61
CA GLU A 33 7.66 23.08 8.46
C GLU A 33 6.83 23.87 9.48
N LEU A 34 5.58 23.46 9.74
CA LEU A 34 4.75 24.04 10.80
C LEU A 34 5.35 23.85 12.20
N LEU A 35 6.17 22.81 12.39
CA LEU A 35 6.90 22.55 13.63
C LEU A 35 8.29 23.21 13.65
N GLY A 36 8.62 24.02 12.64
CA GLY A 36 9.88 24.78 12.55
C GLY A 36 11.08 23.99 12.01
N VAL A 37 10.86 22.82 11.42
CA VAL A 37 11.91 22.02 10.77
C VAL A 37 11.97 22.41 9.30
N SER A 38 13.12 22.88 8.82
CA SER A 38 13.32 23.15 7.40
C SER A 38 13.33 21.83 6.61
N THR A 39 12.39 21.66 5.69
CA THR A 39 12.35 20.50 4.79
C THR A 39 12.56 20.92 3.34
N HIS A 40 13.30 20.12 2.58
CA HIS A 40 13.36 20.26 1.13
C HIS A 40 12.37 19.30 0.45
N GLU A 41 11.98 19.61 -0.77
CA GLU A 41 11.08 18.76 -1.54
C GLU A 41 11.72 17.38 -1.78
N GLY A 42 11.01 16.32 -1.39
CA GLY A 42 11.49 14.94 -1.55
C GLY A 42 12.37 14.41 -0.41
N ASP A 43 12.60 15.18 0.64
CA ASP A 43 13.38 14.77 1.81
C ASP A 43 12.78 13.54 2.52
N ILE A 44 13.67 12.67 3.01
CA ILE A 44 13.31 11.45 3.75
C ILE A 44 12.42 11.74 4.97
N PRO A 45 12.73 12.75 5.81
CA PRO A 45 11.86 13.14 6.94
C PRO A 45 10.39 13.38 6.54
N GLY A 46 10.13 14.10 5.45
CA GLY A 46 8.78 14.35 4.95
C GLY A 46 8.05 13.09 4.56
N ARG A 47 8.73 12.19 3.84
CA ARG A 47 8.17 10.88 3.44
C ARG A 47 7.82 10.02 4.65
N LEU A 48 8.66 10.00 5.68
CA LEU A 48 8.40 9.27 6.93
C LEU A 48 7.19 9.83 7.66
N VAL A 49 7.16 11.15 7.91
CA VAL A 49 6.06 11.79 8.62
C VAL A 49 4.75 11.63 7.85
N GLY A 50 4.78 11.83 6.53
CA GLY A 50 3.64 11.58 5.66
C GLY A 50 3.12 10.15 5.77
N ALA A 51 4.00 9.15 5.69
CA ALA A 51 3.61 7.75 5.81
C ALA A 51 2.99 7.44 7.19
N LEU A 52 3.50 8.04 8.26
CA LEU A 52 2.91 7.91 9.61
C LEU A 52 1.52 8.55 9.70
N LEU A 53 1.33 9.72 9.09
CA LEU A 53 0.02 10.38 9.00
C LEU A 53 -0.97 9.52 8.21
N LEU A 54 -0.57 8.97 7.06
CA LEU A 54 -1.40 8.07 6.28
C LEU A 54 -1.75 6.80 7.08
N LEU A 55 -0.77 6.21 7.77
CA LEU A 55 -1.00 5.04 8.61
C LEU A 55 -2.03 5.34 9.70
N LEU A 56 -1.93 6.50 10.36
CA LEU A 56 -2.90 6.96 11.34
C LEU A 56 -4.30 7.09 10.72
N ILE A 57 -4.42 7.72 9.53
CA ILE A 57 -5.71 7.86 8.84
C ILE A 57 -6.31 6.49 8.52
N VAL A 58 -5.54 5.58 7.93
CA VAL A 58 -6.01 4.22 7.60
C VAL A 58 -6.40 3.46 8.86
N TYR A 59 -5.65 3.62 9.96
CA TYR A 59 -6.00 3.06 11.26
C TYR A 59 -7.31 3.61 11.82
N LEU A 60 -7.52 4.93 11.78
CA LEU A 60 -8.75 5.55 12.25
C LEU A 60 -9.95 5.04 11.44
N VAL A 61 -9.84 4.99 10.10
CA VAL A 61 -10.91 4.45 9.24
C VAL A 61 -11.19 2.99 9.58
N TRP A 62 -10.14 2.16 9.73
CA TRP A 62 -10.29 0.77 10.13
C TRP A 62 -10.96 0.61 11.51
N HIS A 63 -10.57 1.45 12.48
CA HIS A 63 -11.10 1.43 13.84
C HIS A 63 -12.59 1.81 13.87
N PHE A 64 -12.98 2.90 13.20
CA PHE A 64 -14.38 3.35 13.19
C PHE A 64 -15.29 2.45 12.35
N LEU A 65 -14.79 1.87 11.25
CA LEU A 65 -15.57 0.95 10.39
C LEU A 65 -15.51 -0.51 10.86
N HIS A 66 -14.80 -0.81 11.94
CA HIS A 66 -14.59 -2.17 12.46
C HIS A 66 -14.00 -3.15 11.42
N GLY A 67 -13.22 -2.63 10.48
CA GLY A 67 -12.70 -3.36 9.34
C GLY A 67 -12.67 -2.50 8.08
N LEU A 68 -11.78 -2.87 7.15
CA LEU A 68 -11.70 -2.22 5.84
C LEU A 68 -12.26 -3.15 4.76
N PRO A 69 -13.03 -2.63 3.80
CA PRO A 69 -13.53 -3.43 2.69
C PRO A 69 -12.38 -3.86 1.77
N PRO A 70 -12.56 -4.87 0.91
CA PRO A 70 -13.73 -5.73 0.78
C PRO A 70 -13.82 -6.78 1.90
N HIS A 71 -15.04 -7.06 2.35
CA HIS A 71 -15.34 -8.16 3.26
C HIS A 71 -15.70 -9.41 2.45
N GLY A 72 -14.83 -10.42 2.45
CA GLY A 72 -15.07 -11.70 1.77
C GLY A 72 -15.58 -12.79 2.70
N LYS A 73 -16.24 -13.82 2.15
CA LYS A 73 -16.64 -15.01 2.92
C LYS A 73 -15.53 -16.07 2.88
N PRO A 74 -15.01 -16.56 4.02
CA PRO A 74 -13.90 -17.52 4.04
C PRO A 74 -14.12 -18.82 3.27
N GLY A 75 -15.38 -19.25 3.14
CA GLY A 75 -15.79 -20.43 2.35
C GLY A 75 -16.16 -20.12 0.90
N GLY A 76 -16.21 -18.84 0.50
CA GLY A 76 -16.53 -18.43 -0.85
C GLY A 76 -15.40 -18.70 -1.83
N ASN A 77 -15.75 -18.94 -3.09
CA ASN A 77 -14.76 -19.11 -4.15
C ASN A 77 -13.92 -17.84 -4.30
N GLY A 78 -12.62 -17.99 -4.54
CA GLY A 78 -11.71 -16.86 -4.69
C GLY A 78 -11.22 -16.22 -3.38
N TYR A 79 -11.80 -16.47 -2.21
CA TYR A 79 -11.37 -15.82 -0.95
C TYR A 79 -9.88 -16.05 -0.63
N LYS A 80 -9.46 -17.32 -0.60
CA LYS A 80 -8.07 -17.69 -0.29
C LYS A 80 -7.09 -17.19 -1.34
N ILE A 81 -7.48 -17.23 -2.62
CA ILE A 81 -6.63 -16.78 -3.73
C ILE A 81 -6.51 -15.25 -3.68
N GLY A 82 -7.61 -14.53 -3.53
CA GLY A 82 -7.63 -13.07 -3.43
C GLY A 82 -6.75 -12.56 -2.29
N HIS A 83 -6.81 -13.19 -1.11
CA HIS A 83 -5.91 -12.84 -0.01
C HIS A 83 -4.43 -13.13 -0.29
N ARG A 84 -4.10 -14.20 -1.03
CA ARG A 84 -2.72 -14.47 -1.46
C ARG A 84 -2.23 -13.45 -2.48
N VAL A 85 -3.07 -13.06 -3.43
CA VAL A 85 -2.75 -12.02 -4.41
C VAL A 85 -2.57 -10.67 -3.72
N LEU A 86 -3.42 -10.32 -2.75
CA LEU A 86 -3.22 -9.12 -1.92
C LEU A 86 -1.89 -9.16 -1.16
N LEU A 87 -1.51 -10.31 -0.60
CA LEU A 87 -0.24 -10.43 0.11
C LEU A 87 0.95 -10.22 -0.83
N LEU A 88 0.86 -10.71 -2.07
CA LEU A 88 1.86 -10.43 -3.10
C LEU A 88 1.96 -8.93 -3.41
N GLY A 89 0.82 -8.26 -3.56
CA GLY A 89 0.77 -6.81 -3.74
C GLY A 89 1.41 -6.05 -2.57
N ASN A 90 1.09 -6.45 -1.32
CA ASN A 90 1.67 -5.88 -0.11
C ASN A 90 3.19 -6.05 -0.09
N LEU A 91 3.69 -7.22 -0.48
CA LEU A 91 5.12 -7.50 -0.53
C LEU A 91 5.81 -6.59 -1.57
N LEU A 92 5.29 -6.51 -2.79
CA LEU A 92 5.85 -5.66 -3.84
C LEU A 92 5.83 -4.17 -3.46
N ALA A 93 4.71 -3.69 -2.91
CA ALA A 93 4.59 -2.30 -2.46
C ALA A 93 5.49 -2.00 -1.26
N SER A 94 5.68 -2.94 -0.34
CA SER A 94 6.62 -2.77 0.77
C SER A 94 8.08 -2.68 0.30
N LEU A 95 8.47 -3.45 -0.72
CA LEU A 95 9.80 -3.37 -1.33
C LEU A 95 10.00 -2.00 -2.02
N LEU A 96 8.98 -1.52 -2.75
CA LEU A 96 8.97 -0.19 -3.35
C LEU A 96 9.09 0.91 -2.28
N PHE A 97 8.34 0.79 -1.19
CA PHE A 97 8.36 1.73 -0.08
C PHE A 97 9.74 1.80 0.56
N VAL A 98 10.33 0.65 0.89
CA VAL A 98 11.70 0.55 1.41
C VAL A 98 12.70 1.17 0.44
N PHE A 99 12.64 0.82 -0.85
CA PHE A 99 13.54 1.39 -1.86
C PHE A 99 13.53 2.91 -1.87
N HIS A 100 12.37 3.57 -1.72
CA HIS A 100 12.28 5.04 -1.69
C HIS A 100 13.03 5.70 -0.53
N PHE A 101 13.29 4.98 0.58
CA PHE A 101 14.10 5.50 1.68
C PHE A 101 15.60 5.34 1.44
N PHE A 102 16.01 4.28 0.74
CA PHE A 102 17.42 3.95 0.53
C PHE A 102 17.97 4.43 -0.81
N ALA A 103 17.09 4.75 -1.78
CA ALA A 103 17.48 5.23 -3.11
C ALA A 103 18.44 6.44 -3.09
N PRO A 104 18.28 7.44 -2.20
CA PRO A 104 19.24 8.56 -2.11
C PRO A 104 20.66 8.14 -1.73
N GLY A 105 20.85 6.97 -1.11
CA GLY A 105 22.17 6.42 -0.75
C GLY A 105 22.89 5.72 -1.91
N ILE A 106 22.30 5.67 -3.11
CA ILE A 106 22.89 5.02 -4.28
C ILE A 106 23.67 6.05 -5.09
N GLU A 107 25.00 6.06 -4.93
CA GLU A 107 25.89 7.06 -5.58
C GLU A 107 25.98 6.91 -7.11
N SER A 108 25.82 5.68 -7.63
CA SER A 108 25.89 5.40 -9.07
C SER A 108 24.60 5.78 -9.78
N TYR A 109 24.67 6.78 -10.66
CA TYR A 109 23.53 7.25 -11.46
C TYR A 109 22.88 6.13 -12.30
N ASN A 110 23.68 5.31 -12.98
CA ASN A 110 23.16 4.22 -13.82
C ASN A 110 22.46 3.15 -12.97
N THR A 111 23.03 2.83 -11.81
CA THR A 111 22.43 1.88 -10.85
C THR A 111 21.12 2.43 -10.30
N HIS A 112 21.08 3.71 -9.94
CA HIS A 112 19.87 4.38 -9.49
C HIS A 112 18.78 4.35 -10.57
N LEU A 113 19.11 4.65 -11.83
CA LEU A 113 18.14 4.72 -12.93
C LEU A 113 17.53 3.36 -13.29
N VAL A 114 18.35 2.30 -13.34
CA VAL A 114 17.87 0.92 -13.57
C VAL A 114 16.98 0.47 -12.43
N LEU A 115 17.41 0.67 -11.18
CA LEU A 115 16.63 0.29 -10.00
C LEU A 115 15.34 1.11 -9.92
N TYR A 116 15.36 2.39 -10.22
CA TYR A 116 14.17 3.24 -10.21
C TYR A 116 13.10 2.74 -11.19
N THR A 117 13.50 2.41 -12.42
CA THR A 117 12.58 1.90 -13.46
C THR A 117 12.00 0.53 -13.06
N PHE A 118 12.85 -0.36 -12.58
CA PHE A 118 12.46 -1.69 -12.11
C PHE A 118 11.50 -1.60 -10.92
N THR A 119 11.79 -0.72 -9.96
CA THR A 119 10.98 -0.57 -8.76
C THR A 119 9.67 0.16 -9.06
N THR A 120 9.64 1.13 -9.97
CA THR A 120 8.39 1.76 -10.44
C THR A 120 7.44 0.71 -11.05
N SER A 121 7.98 -0.27 -11.76
CA SER A 121 7.21 -1.40 -12.28
C SER A 121 6.56 -2.22 -11.15
N PHE A 122 7.25 -2.38 -10.00
CA PHE A 122 6.67 -3.03 -8.82
C PHE A 122 5.43 -2.29 -8.30
N GLY A 123 5.41 -0.96 -8.39
CA GLY A 123 4.22 -0.16 -8.04
C GLY A 123 3.01 -0.54 -8.90
N TYR A 124 3.17 -0.59 -10.22
CA TYR A 124 2.10 -1.00 -11.13
C TYR A 124 1.66 -2.46 -10.91
N PHE A 125 2.61 -3.39 -10.71
CA PHE A 125 2.28 -4.78 -10.40
C PHE A 125 1.57 -4.93 -9.05
N ALA A 126 1.98 -4.17 -8.03
CA ALA A 126 1.30 -4.13 -6.74
C ALA A 126 -0.14 -3.64 -6.89
N MET A 127 -0.37 -2.57 -7.66
CA MET A 127 -1.71 -2.07 -7.96
C MET A 127 -2.57 -3.10 -8.68
N GLY A 128 -2.01 -3.82 -9.66
CA GLY A 128 -2.70 -4.92 -10.33
C GLY A 128 -3.08 -6.04 -9.35
N CYS A 129 -2.14 -6.43 -8.47
CA CYS A 129 -2.41 -7.41 -7.41
C CYS A 129 -3.50 -6.93 -6.46
N PHE A 130 -3.52 -5.65 -6.08
CA PHE A 130 -4.56 -5.09 -5.23
C PHE A 130 -5.92 -5.13 -5.90
N ALA A 131 -6.02 -4.68 -7.15
CA ALA A 131 -7.27 -4.69 -7.91
C ALA A 131 -7.85 -6.12 -8.07
N ILE A 132 -7.01 -7.08 -8.47
CA ILE A 132 -7.40 -8.49 -8.62
C ILE A 132 -7.76 -9.10 -7.26
N GLY A 133 -6.91 -8.88 -6.26
CA GLY A 133 -7.09 -9.42 -4.91
C GLY A 133 -8.38 -8.93 -4.26
N PHE A 134 -8.66 -7.63 -4.32
CA PHE A 134 -9.92 -7.06 -3.84
C PHE A 134 -11.12 -7.59 -4.62
N SER A 135 -11.02 -7.70 -5.94
CA SER A 135 -12.11 -8.23 -6.76
C SER A 135 -12.45 -9.68 -6.38
N LEU A 136 -11.45 -10.55 -6.20
CA LEU A 136 -11.66 -11.94 -5.79
C LEU A 136 -12.24 -12.06 -4.37
N ILE A 137 -11.79 -11.22 -3.43
CA ILE A 137 -12.34 -11.20 -2.07
C ILE A 137 -13.79 -10.71 -2.08
N TYR A 138 -14.09 -9.66 -2.84
CA TYR A 138 -15.45 -9.15 -3.00
C TYR A 138 -16.39 -10.20 -3.62
N GLN A 139 -15.96 -10.84 -4.73
CA GLN A 139 -16.73 -11.90 -5.40
C GLN A 139 -17.00 -13.09 -4.48
N SER A 140 -16.08 -13.41 -3.57
CA SER A 140 -16.29 -14.49 -2.59
C SER A 140 -17.49 -14.25 -1.66
N ALA A 141 -17.92 -13.00 -1.48
CA ALA A 141 -19.07 -12.64 -0.65
C ALA A 141 -20.41 -12.74 -1.38
N LEU A 142 -20.40 -12.64 -2.71
CA LEU A 142 -21.60 -12.67 -3.55
C LEU A 142 -22.30 -14.04 -3.49
N PRO A 143 -23.64 -14.09 -3.68
CA PRO A 143 -24.36 -15.35 -3.85
C PRO A 143 -23.75 -16.12 -5.04
N GLN A 144 -23.34 -17.36 -4.79
CA GLN A 144 -22.89 -18.25 -5.87
C GLN A 144 -24.13 -18.93 -6.44
N GLU A 145 -24.35 -18.87 -7.75
CA GLU A 145 -25.40 -19.69 -8.37
C GLU A 145 -25.08 -21.16 -8.17
N GLU A 146 -25.98 -21.92 -7.55
CA GLU A 146 -25.91 -23.37 -7.56
C GLU A 146 -25.98 -23.83 -9.02
N LYS A 147 -24.89 -24.39 -9.53
CA LYS A 147 -24.92 -25.12 -10.80
C LYS A 147 -25.88 -26.30 -10.63
N ARG A 148 -27.11 -26.13 -11.13
CA ARG A 148 -28.04 -27.23 -11.39
C ARG A 148 -27.51 -28.14 -12.49
#